data_AF-X1VJZ8-F1
#
_entry.id   AF-X1VJZ8-F1
#
_cell.length_a   1.000
_cell.length_b   1.000
_cell.length_c   1.000
_cell.angle_alpha   90.00
_cell.angle_beta   90.00
_cell.angle_gamma   90.00
#
_symmetry.space_group_name_H-M   'P 1'
#
loop_
_entity.id
_entity.type
_entity.pdbx_description
1 polymer ?
#
loop_
_entity_poly.entity_id
_entity_poly.type
_entity_poly.pdbx_seq_one_letter_code
_entity_poly.pdbx_strand_id
1 'polypeptide(L)' 'MSKDITGPVDKVTNAWVSLGPRIIMAGSEVLGTADNISIKVAESTKEELEKLRAAPEIRLVKMLG' A
#
# COMPACT_ATOMS: atom_id res chain seq x y z
N MET A 1 6.75 19.04 26.05
CA MET A 1 5.80 18.80 24.94
C MET A 1 6.39 19.39 23.68
N SER A 2 7.05 18.60 22.84
CA SER A 2 7.42 19.06 21.50
C SER A 2 6.14 19.20 20.68
N LYS A 3 5.94 20.37 20.10
CA LYS A 3 4.95 20.55 19.04
C LYS A 3 5.55 19.90 17.80
N ASP A 4 5.05 18.73 17.42
CA ASP A 4 5.36 18.14 16.13
C ASP A 4 4.73 19.05 15.07
N ILE A 5 5.53 20.00 14.58
CA ILE A 5 5.19 20.80 13.40
C ILE A 5 5.39 19.86 12.22
N THR A 6 4.35 19.13 11.84
CA THR A 6 4.31 18.47 10.54
C THR A 6 4.27 19.58 9.49
N GLY A 7 5.40 19.76 8.80
CA GLY A 7 5.46 20.61 7.61
C GLY A 7 4.48 20.13 6.53
N PRO A 8 4.39 20.84 5.40
CA PRO A 8 3.52 20.42 4.30
C PRO A 8 3.88 18.98 3.90
N VAL A 9 2.93 18.07 4.07
CA VAL A 9 3.12 16.67 3.67
C VAL A 9 2.82 16.61 2.18
N ASP A 10 3.82 16.23 1.37
CA ASP A 10 3.65 16.06 -0.06
C ASP A 10 2.63 14.95 -0.34
N LYS A 11 1.39 15.36 -0.59
CA LYS A 11 0.27 14.49 -0.93
C LYS A 11 0.24 14.21 -2.42
N VAL A 12 -0.07 12.96 -2.75
CA VAL A 12 -0.29 12.47 -4.11
C VAL A 12 -1.72 11.95 -4.19
N THR A 13 -2.45 12.32 -5.23
CA THR A 13 -3.84 11.88 -5.45
C THR A 13 -3.97 11.15 -6.78
N ASN A 14 -4.91 10.21 -6.86
CA ASN A 14 -5.24 9.42 -8.06
C ASN A 14 -4.03 8.77 -8.74
N ALA A 15 -3.07 8.26 -7.97
CA ALA A 15 -1.87 7.64 -8.48
C ALA A 15 -2.08 6.16 -8.83
N TRP A 16 -1.50 5.73 -9.94
CA TRP A 16 -1.35 4.31 -10.26
C TRP A 16 0.01 3.81 -9.79
N VAL A 17 0.01 2.70 -9.04
CA VAL A 17 1.21 2.11 -8.46
C VAL A 17 1.34 0.67 -8.95
N SER A 18 2.40 0.40 -9.71
CA SER A 18 2.81 -0.96 -10.06
C SER A 18 3.63 -1.56 -8.91
N LEU A 19 3.22 -2.73 -8.43
CA LEU A 19 3.86 -3.40 -7.29
C LEU A 19 4.90 -4.44 -7.73
N GLY A 20 4.76 -5.05 -8.91
CA GLY A 20 5.58 -6.21 -9.28
C GLY A 20 5.19 -7.47 -8.48
N PRO A 21 6.11 -8.44 -8.29
CA PRO A 21 5.77 -9.74 -7.69
C PRO A 21 5.45 -9.63 -6.19
N ARG A 22 4.37 -10.27 -5.74
CA ARG A 22 3.88 -10.27 -4.35
C ARG A 22 3.33 -11.62 -3.93
N ILE A 23 3.40 -11.88 -2.62
CA ILE A 23 2.70 -13.01 -1.98
C ILE A 23 1.26 -12.58 -1.67
N ILE A 24 0.28 -13.42 -1.97
CA ILE A 24 -1.12 -13.21 -1.58
C ILE A 24 -1.39 -14.04 -0.33
N MET A 25 -1.88 -13.37 0.71
CA MET A 25 -2.18 -13.99 2.01
C MET A 25 -3.63 -13.76 2.43
N ALA A 26 -4.24 -14.77 3.05
CA ALA A 26 -5.50 -14.65 3.79
C ALA A 26 -5.26 -15.05 5.26
N GLY A 27 -5.38 -14.09 6.17
CA GLY A 27 -4.93 -14.30 7.56
C GLY A 27 -3.43 -14.60 7.64
N SER A 28 -3.07 -15.79 8.14
CA SER A 28 -1.69 -16.30 8.19
C SER A 28 -1.36 -17.29 7.07
N GLU A 29 -2.32 -17.58 6.19
CA GLU A 29 -2.15 -18.57 5.13
C GLU A 29 -1.65 -17.90 3.84
N VAL A 30 -0.65 -18.52 3.21
CA VAL A 30 -0.16 -18.14 1.88
C VAL A 30 -1.00 -18.85 0.83
N LEU A 31 -1.73 -18.08 0.01
CA LEU A 31 -2.61 -18.62 -1.02
C LEU A 31 -1.93 -18.70 -2.39
N GLY A 32 -0.87 -17.92 -2.61
CA GLY A 32 -0.12 -17.95 -3.85
C GLY A 32 0.76 -16.72 -4.05
N THR A 33 1.23 -16.54 -5.27
CA THR A 33 1.98 -15.38 -5.72
C THR A 33 1.27 -14.73 -6.91
N ALA A 34 1.47 -13.43 -7.07
CA ALA A 34 0.99 -12.68 -8.22
C ALA A 34 2.03 -11.65 -8.63
N ASP A 35 2.09 -11.35 -9.92
CA ASP A 35 2.99 -10.36 -10.49
C ASP A 35 2.20 -9.35 -11.33
N ASN A 36 2.80 -8.19 -11.60
CA ASN A 36 2.25 -7.09 -12.39
C ASN A 36 0.92 -6.52 -11.85
N ILE A 37 0.74 -6.54 -10.54
CA ILE A 37 -0.41 -5.90 -9.89
C ILE A 37 -0.24 -4.38 -9.97
N SER A 38 -1.30 -3.71 -10.41
CA SER A 38 -1.41 -2.24 -10.38
C SER A 38 -2.57 -1.82 -9.47
N ILE A 39 -2.32 -0.88 -8.57
CA ILE A 39 -3.30 -0.36 -7.62
C ILE A 39 -3.55 1.12 -7.90
N LYS A 40 -4.82 1.53 -7.87
CA LYS A 40 -5.21 2.94 -7.89
C LYS A 40 -5.30 3.45 -6.45
N VAL A 41 -4.42 4.39 -6.10
CA VAL A 41 -4.37 5.05 -4.80
C VAL A 41 -5.12 6.38 -4.89
N ALA A 42 -6.16 6.55 -4.09
CA ALA A 42 -6.97 7.77 -4.10
C ALA A 42 -6.21 8.98 -3.55
N GLU A 43 -5.58 8.84 -2.38
CA GLU A 43 -4.73 9.83 -1.72
C GLU A 43 -3.70 9.12 -0.85
N SER A 44 -2.45 9.60 -0.86
CA SER A 44 -1.38 9.11 0.03
C SER A 44 -0.22 10.10 0.05
N THR A 45 0.66 10.00 1.03
CA THR A 45 1.94 10.72 1.04
C THR A 45 2.97 10.01 0.16
N LYS A 46 4.02 10.71 -0.28
CA LYS A 46 5.14 10.06 -0.99
C LYS A 46 5.76 8.91 -0.18
N GLU A 47 5.95 9.09 1.12
CA GLU A 47 6.54 8.07 2.00
C GLU A 47 5.66 6.81 2.10
N GLU A 48 4.35 6.98 2.23
CA GLU A 48 3.40 5.86 2.23
C GLU A 48 3.36 5.12 0.89
N LEU A 49 3.48 5.83 -0.25
CA LEU A 49 3.60 5.19 -1.55
C LEU A 49 4.87 4.34 -1.66
N GLU A 50 6.00 4.80 -1.11
CA GLU A 50 7.23 4.01 -1.06
C GLU A 50 7.05 2.77 -0.17
N LYS A 51 6.39 2.89 0.99
CA LYS A 51 6.03 1.74 1.84
C LYS A 51 5.15 0.74 1.09
N LEU A 52 4.17 1.22 0.32
CA LEU A 52 3.30 0.38 -0.51
C LEU A 52 4.12 -0.37 -1.59
N ARG A 53 5.05 0.31 -2.26
CA ARG A 53 5.95 -0.31 -3.26
C ARG A 53 6.95 -1.30 -2.66
N ALA A 54 7.33 -1.13 -1.40
CA ALA A 54 8.27 -2.02 -0.72
C ALA A 54 7.60 -3.23 -0.05
N ALA A 55 6.29 -3.15 0.24
CA ALA A 55 5.56 -4.21 0.93
C ALA A 55 5.58 -5.52 0.11
N PRO A 56 6.08 -6.65 0.62
CA PRO A 56 6.25 -7.89 -0.15
C PRO A 56 4.97 -8.73 -0.29
N GLU A 57 3.93 -8.39 0.47
CA GLU A 57 2.71 -9.18 0.62
C GLU A 57 1.44 -8.33 0.41
N ILE A 58 0.39 -8.97 -0.09
CA ILE A 58 -0.97 -8.44 -0.16
C ILE A 58 -1.84 -9.28 0.76
N ARG A 59 -2.39 -8.66 1.81
CA ARG A 59 -3.30 -9.29 2.76
C ARG A 59 -4.75 -9.08 2.32
N LEU A 60 -5.42 -10.17 1.99
CA LEU A 60 -6.85 -10.19 1.68
C LEU A 60 -7.65 -10.02 2.98
N VAL A 61 -8.54 -9.03 2.99
CA VAL A 61 -9.47 -8.77 4.08
C VAL A 61 -10.88 -9.13 3.65
N LYS A 62 -11.67 -9.68 4.56
CA LYS A 62 -13.10 -9.91 4.32
C LYS A 62 -13.81 -8.56 4.38
N MET A 63 -14.44 -8.14 3.29
CA MET A 63 -15.34 -6.99 3.30
C MET A 63 -16.57 -7.36 4.14
N LEU A 64 -16.80 -6.64 5.24
CA LEU A 64 -18.05 -6.70 5.98
C LEU A 64 -18.99 -5.70 5.31
N GLY A 65 -20.02 -6.22 4.64
CA GLY A 65 -21.07 -5.41 4.02
C GLY A 65 -22.09 -4.90 5.03
#